data_AF-A0A956EWM8-F1
#
_entry.id   AF-A0A956EWM8-F1
#
_cell.length_a   1.000
_cell.length_b   1.000
_cell.length_c   1.000
_cell.angle_alpha   90.00
_cell.angle_beta   90.00
_cell.angle_gamma   90.00
#
_symmetry.space_group_name_H-M   'P 1'
#
loop_
_entity.id
_entity.type
_entity.pdbx_description
1 polymer ?
#
loop_
_entity_poly.entity_id
_entity_poly.type
_entity_poly.pdbx_seq_one_letter_code
_entity_poly.pdbx_strand_id
1 'polypeptide(L)'
;MLPLVAVEVPVGEPPAAVATMLEACSSALPEGRCVAADIEPQSPTGLAVVSWLGTDHLTARVEVGQRTTSRSSVSWHRRDLNFTLGDSISERWTAVGYTIPTIVGEGLRAHEGH
;
A
#
# COMPACT_ATOMS: atom_id res chain seq x y z
N MET A 1 6.47 11.58 14.17
CA MET A 1 7.21 10.93 13.07
C MET A 1 6.28 10.92 11.88
N LEU A 2 6.77 11.34 10.70
CA LEU A 2 5.99 11.29 9.47
C LEU A 2 5.77 9.81 9.09
N PRO A 3 4.55 9.35 8.78
CA PRO A 3 4.32 7.97 8.37
C PRO A 3 5.16 7.61 7.13
N LEU A 4 6.02 6.61 7.31
CA LEU A 4 6.74 5.93 6.22
C LEU A 4 6.07 4.57 6.01
N VAL A 5 5.54 4.35 4.81
CA VAL A 5 4.97 3.07 4.42
C VAL A 5 5.92 2.42 3.41
N ALA A 6 6.56 1.33 3.81
CA ALA A 6 7.30 0.50 2.88
C ALA A 6 6.30 -0.33 2.07
N VAL A 7 6.47 -0.40 0.76
CA VAL A 7 5.58 -1.13 -0.15
C VAL A 7 6.37 -2.24 -0.83
N GLU A 8 6.02 -3.48 -0.53
CA GLU A 8 6.48 -4.66 -1.24
C GLU A 8 5.61 -4.86 -2.48
N VAL A 9 6.26 -5.01 -3.64
CA VAL A 9 5.62 -5.22 -4.93
C VAL A 9 6.10 -6.54 -5.53
N PRO A 10 5.31 -7.18 -6.41
CA PRO A 10 5.73 -8.39 -7.10
C PRO A 10 7.02 -8.16 -7.89
N VAL A 11 7.87 -9.18 -7.94
CA VAL A 11 9.12 -9.13 -8.70
C VAL A 11 8.82 -9.12 -10.20
N GLY A 12 9.55 -8.29 -10.96
CA GLY A 12 9.43 -8.23 -12.41
C GLY A 12 8.40 -7.20 -12.92
N GLU A 13 7.75 -6.47 -12.01
CA GLU A 13 6.85 -5.39 -12.39
C GLU A 13 7.58 -4.22 -13.05
N PRO A 14 6.96 -3.54 -14.04
CA PRO A 14 7.59 -2.41 -14.71
C PRO A 14 7.89 -1.27 -13.72
N PRO A 15 9.14 -0.72 -13.70
CA PRO A 15 9.50 0.34 -12.76
C PRO A 15 8.61 1.58 -12.83
N ALA A 16 8.13 1.95 -14.03
CA ALA A 16 7.22 3.08 -14.22
C ALA A 16 5.83 2.86 -13.57
N ALA A 17 5.36 1.61 -13.55
CA ALA A 17 4.09 1.26 -12.94
C ALA A 17 4.19 1.29 -11.40
N VAL A 18 5.28 0.76 -10.86
CA VAL A 18 5.60 0.84 -9.43
C VAL A 18 5.74 2.31 -8.99
N ALA A 19 6.45 3.14 -9.76
CA ALA A 19 6.58 4.57 -9.49
C ALA A 19 5.22 5.28 -9.47
N THR A 20 4.35 5.00 -10.44
CA THR A 20 2.98 5.55 -10.50
C THR A 20 2.19 5.23 -9.22
N MET A 21 2.28 3.99 -8.74
CA MET A 21 1.62 3.57 -7.51
C MET A 21 2.20 4.28 -6.27
N LEU A 22 3.53 4.38 -6.16
CA LEU A 22 4.19 5.05 -5.03
C LEU A 22 3.88 6.55 -4.98
N GLU A 23 3.80 7.21 -6.13
CA GLU A 23 3.40 8.61 -6.26
C GLU A 23 1.94 8.82 -5.82
N ALA A 24 1.03 7.97 -6.30
CA ALA A 24 -0.38 8.01 -5.89
C ALA A 24 -0.53 7.75 -4.37
N CYS A 25 0.18 6.76 -3.83
CA CYS A 25 0.19 6.45 -2.40
C CYS A 25 0.71 7.63 -1.57
N SER A 26 1.85 8.21 -1.97
CA SER A 26 2.46 9.32 -1.24
C SER A 26 1.62 10.59 -1.29
N SER A 27 0.98 10.90 -2.43
CA SER A 27 0.14 12.10 -2.56
C SER A 27 -1.14 12.05 -1.72
N ALA A 28 -1.61 10.85 -1.36
CA ALA A 28 -2.78 10.65 -0.51
C ALA A 28 -2.46 10.45 0.98
N LEU A 29 -1.18 10.45 1.37
CA LEU A 29 -0.78 10.52 2.78
C LEU A 29 -0.66 12.00 3.22
N PRO A 30 -1.35 12.42 4.30
CA PRO A 30 -1.37 13.84 4.70
C PRO A 30 0.01 14.36 5.15
N GLU A 31 0.82 13.52 5.81
CA GLU A 31 2.14 13.91 6.33
C GLU A 31 3.16 12.77 6.18
N GLY A 32 3.15 12.03 5.06
CA GLY A 32 3.98 10.84 4.90
C GLY A 32 4.43 10.57 3.48
N ARG A 33 5.14 9.46 3.29
CA ARG A 33 5.49 8.96 1.95
C ARG A 33 5.47 7.44 1.90
N CYS A 34 5.22 6.92 0.71
CA CYS A 34 5.35 5.51 0.39
C CYS A 34 6.66 5.29 -0.36
N VAL A 35 7.42 4.28 0.04
CA VAL A 35 8.69 3.91 -0.60
C VAL A 35 8.68 2.42 -0.93
N ALA A 36 9.43 2.01 -1.95
CA ALA A 36 9.60 0.58 -2.22
C ALA A 36 10.39 -0.08 -1.07
N ALA A 37 9.96 -1.27 -0.64
CA ALA A 37 10.51 -1.95 0.54
C ALA A 37 11.98 -2.39 0.37
N ASP A 38 12.45 -2.53 -0.86
CA ASP A 38 13.82 -2.92 -1.22
C ASP A 38 14.82 -1.75 -1.18
N ILE A 39 14.36 -0.50 -1.17
CA ILE A 39 15.21 0.69 -1.32
C ILE A 39 15.61 1.31 0.03
N GLU A 40 14.83 1.17 1.11
CA GLU A 40 15.11 1.85 2.39
C GLU A 40 15.16 0.91 3.61
N PRO A 41 16.28 0.85 4.36
CA PRO A 41 16.39 0.10 5.63
C PRO A 41 15.81 0.87 6.84
N GLN A 42 14.99 1.89 6.63
CA GLN A 42 14.34 2.61 7.73
C GLN A 42 13.33 1.69 8.43
N SER A 43 13.02 1.94 9.69
CA SER A 43 11.92 1.21 10.38
C SER A 43 10.59 1.84 9.97
N PRO A 44 9.87 1.30 8.96
CA PRO A 44 8.66 1.95 8.50
C PRO A 44 7.58 1.84 9.59
N THR A 45 6.69 2.83 9.62
CA THR A 45 5.53 2.81 10.52
C THR A 45 4.45 1.83 10.05
N GLY A 46 4.49 1.44 8.77
CA GLY A 46 3.65 0.37 8.21
C GLY A 46 4.32 -0.32 7.02
N LEU A 47 3.92 -1.56 6.77
CA LEU A 47 4.33 -2.34 5.60
C LEU A 47 3.09 -2.64 4.76
N ALA A 48 3.08 -2.19 3.50
CA ALA A 48 2.10 -2.60 2.51
C ALA A 48 2.69 -3.70 1.63
N VAL A 49 1.89 -4.70 1.31
CA VAL A 49 2.22 -5.77 0.37
C VAL A 49 1.17 -5.73 -0.72
N VAL A 50 1.62 -5.61 -1.97
CA VAL A 50 0.76 -5.61 -3.16
C VAL A 50 0.97 -6.93 -3.89
N SER A 51 -0.12 -7.56 -4.31
CA SER A 51 -0.07 -8.79 -5.10
C SER A 51 -1.14 -8.77 -6.18
N TRP A 52 -0.79 -9.18 -7.40
CA TRP A 52 -1.76 -9.42 -8.46
C TRP A 52 -2.21 -10.88 -8.42
N LEU A 53 -3.52 -11.12 -8.40
CA LEU A 53 -4.11 -12.46 -8.45
C LEU A 53 -4.38 -12.81 -9.92
N GLY A 54 -3.52 -13.66 -10.49
CA GLY A 54 -3.53 -13.98 -11.91
C GLY A 54 -2.57 -13.11 -12.72
N THR A 55 -2.46 -13.40 -14.02
CA THR A 55 -1.45 -12.81 -14.92
C THR A 55 -1.94 -11.58 -15.68
N ASP A 56 -3.21 -11.24 -15.59
CA ASP A 56 -3.87 -10.17 -16.35
C ASP A 56 -3.99 -8.85 -15.59
N HIS A 57 -3.53 -8.83 -14.34
CA HIS A 57 -3.62 -7.71 -13.41
C HIS A 57 -5.06 -7.17 -13.29
N LEU A 58 -6.05 -8.06 -13.32
CA LEU A 58 -7.45 -7.69 -13.11
C LEU A 58 -7.88 -7.74 -11.66
N THR A 59 -7.11 -8.42 -10.81
CA THR A 59 -7.40 -8.46 -9.37
C THR A 59 -6.13 -8.12 -8.60
N ALA A 60 -6.14 -7.02 -7.85
CA ALA A 60 -5.06 -6.71 -6.91
C ALA A 60 -5.51 -7.04 -5.48
N ARG A 61 -4.57 -7.51 -4.69
CA ARG A 61 -4.67 -7.60 -3.23
C ARG A 61 -3.69 -6.62 -2.63
N VAL A 62 -4.19 -5.80 -1.71
CA VAL A 62 -3.41 -4.87 -0.91
C VAL A 62 -3.54 -5.27 0.54
N GLU A 63 -2.43 -5.59 1.17
CA GLU A 63 -2.35 -5.94 2.59
C GLU A 63 -1.48 -4.92 3.29
N VAL A 64 -1.93 -4.37 4.42
CA VAL A 64 -1.18 -3.36 5.18
C VAL A 64 -1.04 -3.82 6.63
N GLY A 65 0.20 -4.03 7.05
CA GLY A 65 0.58 -4.31 8.43
C GLY A 65 1.00 -3.03 9.15
N GLN A 66 0.36 -2.71 10.27
CA GLN A 66 0.70 -1.57 11.13
C GLN A 66 1.09 -2.03 12.52
N ARG A 67 2.13 -1.39 13.09
CA ARG A 67 2.51 -1.64 14.48
C ARG A 67 1.54 -0.92 15.41
N THR A 68 0.91 -1.66 16.32
CA THR A 68 0.03 -1.08 17.33
C THR A 68 0.86 -0.50 18.48
N THR A 69 0.41 0.61 19.08
CA THR A 69 1.14 1.28 20.17
C THR A 69 1.13 0.51 21.49
N SER A 70 0.17 -0.41 21.71
CA SER A 70 -0.05 -1.01 23.03
C SER A 70 0.50 -2.42 23.24
N ARG A 71 0.85 -3.16 22.19
CA ARG A 71 1.53 -4.48 22.28
C ARG A 71 2.39 -4.67 21.05
N SER A 72 3.42 -5.51 21.13
CA SER A 72 4.24 -5.98 20.01
C SER A 72 3.46 -6.73 18.90
N SER A 73 2.15 -6.53 18.81
CA SER A 73 1.25 -7.02 17.76
C SER A 73 1.25 -6.11 16.55
N VAL A 74 1.25 -6.73 15.38
CA VAL A 74 1.01 -6.07 14.09
C VAL A 74 -0.44 -6.36 13.69
N SER A 75 -1.23 -5.32 13.45
CA SER A 75 -2.55 -5.47 12.84
C SER A 75 -2.38 -5.52 11.32
N TRP A 76 -3.01 -6.51 10.69
CA TRP A 76 -3.04 -6.65 9.23
C TRP A 76 -4.44 -6.34 8.73
N HIS A 77 -4.51 -5.46 7.75
CA HIS A 77 -5.73 -5.10 7.05
C HIS A 77 -5.58 -5.45 5.57
N ARG A 78 -6.65 -5.94 4.95
CA ARG A 78 -6.62 -6.41 3.57
C ARG A 78 -7.75 -5.81 2.76
N ARG A 79 -7.47 -5.46 1.52
CA ARG A 79 -8.47 -5.07 0.53
C ARG A 79 -8.14 -5.66 -0.83
N ASP A 80 -9.14 -6.23 -1.48
CA ASP A 80 -9.03 -6.72 -2.85
C ASP A 80 -9.71 -5.70 -3.79
N LEU A 81 -9.04 -5.37 -4.88
CA LEU A 81 -9.49 -4.47 -5.93
C LEU A 81 -9.74 -5.29 -7.20
N ASN A 82 -10.88 -5.09 -7.84
CA ASN A 82 -11.21 -5.73 -9.11
C ASN A 82 -11.24 -4.67 -10.20
N PHE A 83 -10.59 -4.96 -11.30
CA PHE A 83 -10.48 -4.14 -12.49
C PHE A 83 -11.12 -4.84 -13.69
N THR A 84 -11.35 -4.08 -14.73
CA THR A 84 -11.86 -4.55 -16.01
C THR A 84 -10.77 -4.44 -17.08
N LEU A 85 -10.96 -5.14 -18.20
CA LEU A 85 -10.07 -5.02 -19.35
C LEU A 85 -10.01 -3.60 -19.94
N GLY A 86 -11.02 -2.76 -19.67
CA GLY A 86 -11.06 -1.37 -20.12
C GLY A 86 -10.16 -0.44 -19.31
N ASP A 87 -9.82 -0.81 -18.07
CA ASP A 87 -8.92 -0.02 -17.23
C ASP A 87 -7.48 -0.15 -17.75
N SER A 88 -6.84 0.97 -18.02
CA SER A 88 -5.43 1.00 -18.40
C SER A 88 -4.54 0.53 -17.24
N ILE A 89 -3.38 -0.04 -17.54
CA ILE A 89 -2.44 -0.49 -16.50
C ILE A 89 -2.08 0.66 -15.55
N SER A 90 -1.86 1.88 -16.05
CA SER A 90 -1.60 3.06 -15.22
C SER A 90 -2.74 3.38 -14.24
N GLU A 91 -4.00 3.27 -14.69
CA GLU A 91 -5.17 3.50 -13.81
C GLU A 91 -5.25 2.45 -12.71
N ARG A 92 -4.98 1.18 -13.04
CA ARG A 92 -5.00 0.09 -12.04
C ARG A 92 -3.95 0.30 -10.96
N TRP A 93 -2.71 0.62 -11.35
CA TRP A 93 -1.62 0.90 -10.40
C TRP A 93 -1.88 2.16 -9.57
N THR A 94 -2.47 3.20 -10.18
CA THR A 94 -2.88 4.41 -9.47
C THR A 94 -3.93 4.10 -8.39
N ALA A 95 -4.94 3.30 -8.73
CA ALA A 95 -5.98 2.88 -7.80
C ALA A 95 -5.44 2.02 -6.64
N VAL A 96 -4.50 1.11 -6.93
CA VAL A 96 -3.76 0.37 -5.89
C VAL A 96 -3.02 1.33 -4.97
N GLY A 97 -2.32 2.33 -5.51
CA GLY A 97 -1.61 3.34 -4.75
C GLY A 97 -2.51 4.11 -3.78
N TYR A 98 -3.69 4.56 -4.22
CA TYR A 98 -4.65 5.26 -3.36
C TYR A 98 -5.34 4.37 -2.31
N THR A 99 -5.32 3.05 -2.50
CA THR A 99 -5.92 2.11 -1.56
C THR A 99 -5.09 1.98 -0.28
N ILE A 100 -3.76 2.02 -0.38
CA ILE A 100 -2.86 1.90 0.77
C ILE A 100 -3.12 2.95 1.87
N PRO A 101 -3.14 4.27 1.59
CA PRO A 101 -3.38 5.29 2.62
C PRO A 101 -4.78 5.22 3.22
N THR A 102 -5.76 4.75 2.45
CA THR A 102 -7.13 4.50 2.95
C THR A 102 -7.10 3.46 4.06
N ILE A 103 -6.43 2.32 3.83
CA ILE A 103 -6.28 1.24 4.81
C ILE A 103 -5.47 1.71 6.03
N VAL A 104 -4.38 2.47 5.80
CA VAL A 104 -3.56 3.04 6.87
C VAL A 104 -4.39 3.94 7.81
N GLY A 105 -5.27 4.76 7.25
CA GLY A 105 -6.16 5.65 8.02
C GLY A 105 -7.27 4.90 8.77
N GLU A 106 -7.80 3.81 8.20
CA GLU A 106 -8.77 2.92 8.86
C GLU A 106 -8.15 2.24 10.09
N GLY A 107 -6.92 1.73 9.97
CA GLY A 107 -6.20 1.12 11.09
C GLY A 107 -5.92 2.11 12.22
N LEU A 108 -5.53 3.35 11.91
CA LEU A 108 -5.27 4.38 12.92
C LEU A 108 -6.52 4.72 13.74
N ARG A 109 -7.67 4.92 13.08
CA ARG A 109 -8.94 5.25 13.74
C ARG A 109 -9.44 4.14 14.66
N ALA A 110 -9.16 2.88 14.32
CA ALA A 110 -9.49 1.74 15.18
C ALA A 110 -8.68 1.72 16.49
N HIS A 111 -7.52 2.39 16.54
CA HIS A 111 -6.65 2.48 17.72
C HIS A 111 -6.88 3.72 18.59
N GLU A 112 -7.54 4.78 18.08
CA GLU A 112 -7.82 6.01 18.83
C GLU A 112 -9.13 5.96 19.65
N GLY A 113 -9.95 4.93 19.46
CA GLY A 113 -11.26 4.77 20.11
C GLY A 113 -11.31 3.87 21.35
N HIS A 114 -10.20 3.67 22.05
CA HIS A 114 -10.10 2.82 23.25
C HIS A 114 -9.36 3.53 24.39
#